data_AF-A0A2W1NZW3-F1
#
_entry.id   AF-A0A2W1NZW3-F1
#
_cell.length_a   1.000
_cell.length_b   1.000
_cell.length_c   1.000
_cell.angle_alpha   90.00
_cell.angle_beta   90.00
_cell.angle_gamma   90.00
#
_symmetry.space_group_name_H-M   'P 1'
#
loop_
_entity.id
_entity.type
_entity.pdbx_description
1 polymer ?
#
loop_
_entity_poly.entity_id
_entity_poly.type
_entity_poly.pdbx_seq_one_letter_code
_entity_poly.pdbx_strand_id
1 'polypeptide(L)' 'MAETYRKSRVEHYLERLEVRRQALKGQLEMSELEPSREFIRGQLSATDLIICEIAAEFGFDKAKEEGGESNGGKSHPK' A
#
# COMPACT_ATOMS: atom_id res chain seq x y z
N MET A 1 -23.57 20.22 1.52
CA MET A 1 -23.72 19.45 0.26
C MET A 1 -22.42 19.38 -0.56
N ALA A 2 -21.67 20.47 -0.76
CA ALA A 2 -20.41 20.42 -1.49
C ALA A 2 -19.30 19.60 -0.77
N GLU A 3 -19.25 19.68 0.56
CA GLU A 3 -18.24 18.95 1.37
C GLU A 3 -18.47 17.43 1.37
N THR A 4 -19.72 16.97 1.47
CA THR A 4 -20.07 15.55 1.40
C THR A 4 -19.75 14.94 0.03
N TYR A 5 -19.97 15.70 -1.06
CA TYR A 5 -19.60 15.28 -2.41
C TYR A 5 -18.07 15.21 -2.61
N ARG A 6 -17.32 16.14 -2.01
CA ARG A 6 -15.85 16.09 -2.02
C ARG A 6 -15.34 14.87 -1.25
N LYS A 7 -15.93 14.61 -0.07
CA LYS A 7 -15.58 13.45 0.76
C LYS A 7 -15.83 12.12 0.02
N SER A 8 -17.00 11.94 -0.58
CA SER A 8 -17.32 10.71 -1.33
C SER A 8 -16.42 10.48 -2.55
N ARG A 9 -15.98 11.56 -3.22
CA ARG A 9 -15.01 11.45 -4.32
C ARG A 9 -13.63 11.00 -3.83
N VAL A 10 -13.21 11.45 -2.66
CA VAL A 10 -11.93 11.06 -2.06
C VAL A 10 -11.98 9.63 -1.56
N GLU A 11 -13.08 9.19 -0.94
CA GLU A 11 -13.30 7.79 -0.56
C GLU A 11 -13.14 6.86 -1.76
N HIS A 12 -13.84 7.14 -2.87
CA HIS A 12 -13.74 6.35 -4.08
C HIS A 12 -12.32 6.38 -4.71
N TYR A 13 -11.59 7.47 -4.55
CA TYR A 13 -10.20 7.54 -4.99
C TYR A 13 -9.29 6.66 -4.13
N LEU A 14 -9.47 6.68 -2.80
CA LEU A 14 -8.76 5.81 -1.86
C LEU A 14 -9.03 4.32 -2.16
N GLU A 15 -10.27 3.94 -2.44
CA GLU A 15 -10.62 2.56 -2.84
C GLU A 15 -9.83 2.10 -4.07
N ARG A 16 -9.71 2.97 -5.09
CA ARG A 16 -8.93 2.66 -6.29
C ARG A 16 -7.43 2.54 -6.01
N LEU A 17 -6.89 3.35 -5.09
CA LEU A 17 -5.50 3.25 -4.66
C LEU A 17 -5.26 1.96 -3.88
N GLU A 18 -6.20 1.51 -3.05
CA GLU A 18 -6.13 0.23 -2.35
C GLU A 18 -6.11 -0.96 -3.31
N VAL A 19 -6.96 -0.96 -4.35
CA VAL A 19 -6.91 -2.00 -5.40
C VAL A 19 -5.55 -2.04 -6.08
N ARG A 20 -4.97 -0.87 -6.40
CA ARG A 20 -3.63 -0.79 -7.00
C ARG A 20 -2.55 -1.29 -6.05
N ARG A 21 -2.61 -0.91 -4.77
CA ARG A 21 -1.71 -1.37 -3.72
C ARG A 21 -1.73 -2.90 -3.59
N GLN A 22 -2.92 -3.51 -3.59
CA GLN A 22 -3.06 -4.96 -3.57
C GLN A 22 -2.46 -5.63 -4.82
N ALA A 23 -2.70 -5.07 -6.00
CA ALA A 23 -2.11 -5.57 -7.23
C ALA A 23 -0.56 -5.50 -7.21
N LEU A 24 0.01 -4.40 -6.71
CA LEU A 24 1.46 -4.25 -6.56
C LEU A 24 2.04 -5.26 -5.55
N LYS A 25 1.34 -5.53 -4.45
CA LYS A 25 1.72 -6.59 -3.50
C LYS A 25 1.73 -7.96 -4.17
N GLY A 26 0.67 -8.30 -4.91
CA GLY A 26 0.62 -9.56 -5.66
C GLY A 26 1.74 -9.67 -6.70
N GLN A 27 2.08 -8.58 -7.39
CA GLN A 27 3.20 -8.56 -8.34
C GLN A 27 4.57 -8.81 -7.68
N LEU A 28 4.76 -8.43 -6.42
CA LEU A 28 5.98 -8.71 -5.68
C LEU A 28 6.16 -10.20 -5.33
N GLU A 29 5.07 -10.97 -5.36
CA GLU A 29 5.08 -12.42 -5.13
C GLU A 29 5.30 -13.22 -6.42
N MET A 30 5.24 -12.57 -7.58
CA MET A 30 5.42 -13.21 -8.88
C MET A 30 6.90 -13.35 -9.24
N SER A 31 7.38 -14.60 -9.34
CA SER A 31 8.78 -14.87 -9.72
C SER A 31 9.14 -14.35 -11.11
N GLU A 32 8.18 -14.25 -12.04
CA GLU A 32 8.46 -13.71 -13.39
C GLU A 32 8.80 -12.21 -13.37
N LEU A 33 8.47 -11.50 -12.28
CA LEU A 33 8.66 -10.06 -12.13
C LEU A 33 9.88 -9.70 -11.27
N GLU A 34 10.70 -10.68 -10.85
CA GLU A 34 11.93 -10.45 -10.08
C GLU A 34 12.83 -9.33 -10.65
N PRO A 35 13.09 -9.22 -11.97
CA PRO A 35 13.89 -8.14 -12.52
C PRO A 35 13.32 -6.73 -12.28
N SER A 36 12.00 -6.63 -12.03
CA SER A 36 11.28 -5.38 -11.79
C SER A 36 10.92 -5.16 -10.32
N ARG A 37 11.38 -6.03 -9.41
CA ARG A 37 10.93 -6.02 -8.00
C ARG A 37 11.22 -4.71 -7.27
N GLU A 38 12.40 -4.12 -7.47
CA GLU A 38 12.76 -2.83 -6.86
C GLU A 38 11.90 -1.68 -7.40
N PHE A 39 11.56 -1.70 -8.69
CA PHE A 39 10.64 -0.73 -9.28
C PHE A 39 9.23 -0.88 -8.67
N ILE A 40 8.72 -2.10 -8.57
CA ILE A 40 7.41 -2.39 -7.98
C ILE A 40 7.36 -1.97 -6.51
N ARG A 41 8.44 -2.20 -5.73
CA ARG A 41 8.58 -1.71 -4.35
C ARG A 41 8.50 -0.18 -4.27
N GLY A 42 9.18 0.52 -5.17
CA GLY A 42 9.10 1.98 -5.26
C GLY A 42 7.67 2.47 -5.54
N GLN A 43 6.95 1.81 -6.47
CA GLN A 43 5.55 2.13 -6.77
C GLN A 43 4.61 1.83 -5.60
N LEU A 44 4.82 0.72 -4.91
CA LEU A 44 4.04 0.34 -3.73
C LEU A 44 4.22 1.36 -2.60
N SER A 45 5.46 1.72 -2.29
CA SER A 45 5.79 2.72 -1.28
C SER A 45 5.17 4.09 -1.59
N ALA A 46 5.28 4.55 -2.84
CA ALA A 46 4.63 5.80 -3.27
C ALA A 46 3.10 5.74 -3.14
N THR A 47 2.50 4.59 -3.46
CA THR A 47 1.05 4.39 -3.33
C THR A 47 0.61 4.42 -1.87
N ASP A 48 1.34 3.73 -0.98
CA ASP A 48 1.07 3.73 0.46
C ASP A 48 1.16 5.14 1.05
N LEU A 49 2.16 5.94 0.66
CA LEU A 49 2.31 7.33 1.11
C LEU A 49 1.12 8.20 0.70
N ILE A 50 0.71 8.16 -0.57
CA ILE A 50 -0.44 8.94 -1.07
C ILE A 50 -1.72 8.57 -0.32
N ILE A 51 -1.93 7.27 -0.07
CA ILE A 51 -3.09 6.80 0.68
C ILE A 51 -3.06 7.36 2.11
N CYS A 52 -1.91 7.33 2.78
CA CYS A 52 -1.76 7.86 4.14
C CYS A 52 -1.98 9.37 4.21
N GLU A 53 -1.41 10.14 3.28
CA GLU A 53 -1.56 11.60 3.21
C GLU A 53 -3.03 12.00 3.03
N ILE A 54 -3.71 11.40 2.05
CA ILE A 54 -5.12 11.67 1.77
C ILE A 54 -6.00 11.21 2.93
N ALA A 55 -5.71 10.05 3.52
CA ALA A 55 -6.48 9.56 4.67
C ALA A 55 -6.37 10.51 5.87
N ALA A 56 -5.15 10.99 6.17
CA ALA A 56 -4.91 11.95 7.24
C ALA A 56 -5.59 13.30 6.98
N GLU A 57 -5.50 13.81 5.74
CA GLU A 57 -6.10 15.10 5.37
C GLU A 57 -7.63 15.11 5.51
N PHE A 58 -8.28 13.97 5.21
CA PHE A 58 -9.74 13.86 5.21
C PHE A 58 -10.32 13.14 6.44
N GLY A 59 -9.47 12.76 7.41
CA GLY A 59 -9.89 12.09 8.64
C GLY A 59 -10.46 10.68 8.41
N PHE A 60 -9.93 9.96 7.42
CA PHE A 60 -10.23 8.54 7.27
C PHE A 60 -9.32 7.76 8.23
N ASP A 61 -9.88 7.23 9.30
CA ASP A 61 -9.15 6.34 10.21
C ASP A 61 -8.71 5.10 9.45
N LYS A 62 -7.45 5.07 9.03
CA LYS A 62 -6.83 3.83 8.57
C LYS A 62 -6.65 2.97 9.80
N ALA A 63 -7.55 2.03 10.03
CA ALA A 63 -7.31 0.93 10.96
C ALA A 63 -5.93 0.35 10.62
N LYS A 64 -4.97 0.57 11.51
CA LYS A 64 -3.57 0.20 11.34
C LYS A 64 -3.47 -1.29 11.01
N GLU A 65 -3.17 -1.63 9.76
CA GLU A 65 -2.48 -2.89 9.48
C GLU A 65 -0.99 -2.66 9.71
N GLU A 66 -0.60 -2.62 10.99
CA GLU A 66 0.74 -3.00 11.40
C GLU A 66 0.79 -4.54 11.35
N GLY A 67 1.65 -5.10 10.50
CA GLY A 67 1.82 -6.56 10.49
C GLY A 67 2.80 -7.06 9.44
N GLY A 68 4.09 -7.06 9.78
CA GLY A 68 4.99 -8.10 9.26
C GLY A 68 6.38 -7.67 8.81
N GLU A 69 7.20 -7.14 9.72
CA GLU A 69 8.65 -7.35 9.59
C GLU A 69 9.23 -7.72 10.96
N SER A 70 9.50 -9.03 11.14
CA SER A 70 10.57 -9.47 12.03
C SER A 70 11.26 -10.68 11.41
N ASN A 71 12.32 -10.32 10.72
CA ASN A 71 13.37 -11.14 10.18
C ASN A 71 14.00 -11.98 11.32
N GLY A 72 13.86 -13.31 11.27
CA GLY A 72 14.38 -14.21 12.31
C GLY A 72 15.04 -15.45 11.73
N GLY A 73 16.39 -15.46 11.75
CA GLY A 73 17.17 -16.69 11.88
C GLY A 73 17.88 -17.21 10.63
N LYS A 74 19.05 -16.62 10.30
CA LYS A 74 20.11 -17.35 9.61
C LYS A 74 20.56 -18.52 10.52
N SER A 75 20.17 -19.75 10.20
CA SER A 75 20.80 -20.96 10.74
C SER A 75 22.04 -21.30 9.91
N HIS A 76 23.22 -21.12 10.50
CA HIS A 76 24.48 -21.68 10.01
C HIS A 76 24.54 -23.19 10.29
N PRO A 77 25.03 -24.03 9.36
CA PRO A 77 25.33 -25.43 9.65
C PRO A 77 26.74 -25.58 10.26
N LYS A 78 26.90 -26.55 11.16
CA LYS A 78 28.19 -27.19 11.47
C LYS A 78 28.09 -28.66 11.11
#